data_AF-A0A1J5MKP7-F1
#
_entry.id   AF-A0A1J5MKP7-F1
#
_cell.length_a   1.000
_cell.length_b   1.000
_cell.length_c   1.000
_cell.angle_alpha   90.00
_cell.angle_beta   90.00
_cell.angle_gamma   90.00
#
_symmetry.space_group_name_H-M   'P 1'
#
loop_
_entity.id
_entity.type
_entity.pdbx_description
1 polymer ?
#
loop_
_entity_poly.entity_id
_entity_poly.type
_entity_poly.pdbx_seq_one_letter_code
_entity_poly.pdbx_strand_id
1 'polypeptide(L)'
;MKLIPVVAALTLNLSLISHHVGAQTTVPVNPTTSIAKVSQLSLSDIQHENLVLLGQVWGFLKYHHPTIAGGELDWDQELVHLLPQYLALKETDARSKILVEWIDKLGPAALCTNCKKTDKDAVIAPDHQWLFQTEMSTTLRSKLHDIYSNRHQGSQHYVVMSD
;
A
#
# COMPACT_ATOMS: atom_id res chain seq x y z
N MET A 1 38.10 17.90 -65.02
CA MET A 1 38.60 16.54 -65.30
C MET A 1 38.33 15.68 -64.06
N LYS A 2 37.54 14.61 -64.26
CA LYS A 2 37.05 13.48 -63.41
C LYS A 2 37.44 13.44 -61.92
N LEU A 3 36.48 13.40 -60.98
CA LEU A 3 35.59 12.30 -60.51
C LEU A 3 36.27 11.24 -59.62
N ILE A 4 35.76 11.18 -58.38
CA ILE A 4 35.97 10.20 -57.28
C ILE A 4 35.49 8.80 -57.74
N PRO A 5 36.02 7.68 -57.19
CA PRO A 5 35.21 6.78 -56.33
C PRO A 5 36.03 5.97 -55.26
N VAL A 6 35.52 5.74 -54.02
CA VAL A 6 34.74 4.57 -53.48
C VAL A 6 35.61 3.48 -52.80
N VAL A 7 35.54 3.32 -51.45
CA VAL A 7 34.92 2.24 -50.61
C VAL A 7 35.69 0.92 -50.45
N ALA A 8 35.86 0.45 -49.19
CA ALA A 8 35.61 -0.95 -48.77
C ALA A 8 35.76 -1.13 -47.23
N ALA A 9 34.82 -1.84 -46.62
CA ALA A 9 34.73 -2.19 -45.20
C ALA A 9 35.27 -3.62 -44.93
N LEU A 10 35.67 -3.91 -43.69
CA LEU A 10 35.86 -5.28 -43.18
C LEU A 10 35.61 -5.29 -41.66
N THR A 11 34.59 -6.04 -41.23
CA THR A 11 34.30 -6.36 -39.83
C THR A 11 34.85 -7.76 -39.52
N LEU A 12 35.55 -7.92 -38.39
CA LEU A 12 35.97 -9.22 -37.88
C LEU A 12 34.95 -9.75 -36.86
N ASN A 13 34.46 -10.95 -37.11
CA ASN A 13 33.91 -11.86 -36.10
C ASN A 13 35.06 -12.71 -35.53
N LEU A 14 35.11 -12.89 -34.22
CA LEU A 14 35.86 -13.97 -33.59
C LEU A 14 35.03 -14.64 -32.49
N SER A 15 35.18 -15.95 -32.47
CA SER A 15 34.30 -16.97 -31.91
C SER A 15 34.71 -17.44 -30.52
N LEU A 16 33.70 -17.89 -29.77
CA LEU A 16 33.66 -19.10 -28.92
C LEU A 16 34.67 -19.27 -27.76
N ILE A 17 34.14 -19.27 -26.54
CA ILE A 17 34.48 -20.26 -25.51
C ILE A 17 33.19 -20.74 -24.85
N SER A 18 32.86 -22.03 -25.04
CA SER A 18 31.91 -22.78 -24.21
C SER A 18 32.72 -23.53 -23.16
N HIS A 19 32.45 -23.29 -21.87
CA HIS A 19 32.70 -24.29 -20.83
C HIS A 19 31.60 -24.22 -19.76
N HIS A 20 30.91 -25.37 -19.64
CA HIS A 20 30.01 -25.84 -18.58
C HIS A 20 29.58 -24.88 -17.47
N VAL A 21 28.30 -24.53 -17.48
CA VAL A 21 27.49 -24.36 -16.27
C VAL A 21 26.32 -25.34 -16.39
N GLY A 22 26.15 -26.18 -15.36
CA GLY A 22 25.07 -27.16 -15.28
C GLY A 22 23.71 -26.49 -15.31
N ALA A 23 22.82 -27.04 -16.13
CA ALA A 23 21.42 -26.63 -16.17
C ALA A 23 20.75 -26.98 -14.84
N GLN A 24 20.55 -25.98 -13.98
CA GLN A 24 19.39 -25.99 -13.09
C GLN A 24 18.21 -25.52 -13.95
N THR A 25 17.31 -26.45 -14.24
CA THR A 25 16.01 -26.17 -14.82
C THR A 25 15.29 -25.17 -13.91
N THR A 26 15.31 -23.90 -14.30
CA THR A 26 14.37 -22.92 -13.78
C THR A 26 13.00 -23.36 -14.27
N VAL A 27 12.16 -23.81 -13.33
CA VAL A 27 10.73 -23.93 -13.58
C VAL A 27 10.26 -22.54 -14.02
N PRO A 28 9.66 -22.38 -15.21
CA PRO A 28 9.13 -21.10 -15.61
C PRO A 28 7.94 -20.80 -14.71
N VAL A 29 8.13 -19.92 -13.72
CA VAL A 29 7.02 -19.35 -12.96
C VAL A 29 6.27 -18.46 -13.94
N ASN A 30 5.21 -19.03 -14.51
CA ASN A 30 4.33 -18.34 -15.44
C ASN A 30 3.54 -17.27 -14.64
N PRO A 31 3.75 -15.95 -14.86
CA PRO A 31 3.04 -14.91 -14.11
C PRO A 31 1.54 -14.84 -14.43
N THR A 32 1.09 -15.61 -15.42
CA THR A 32 -0.19 -15.42 -16.08
C THR A 32 -1.39 -15.98 -15.30
N THR A 33 -1.19 -16.83 -14.30
CA THR A 33 -2.32 -17.57 -13.68
C THR A 33 -2.97 -16.88 -12.48
N SER A 34 -2.39 -15.80 -11.94
CA SER A 34 -2.99 -15.10 -10.78
C SER A 34 -3.75 -13.82 -11.14
N ILE A 35 -3.33 -13.08 -12.17
CA ILE A 35 -3.90 -11.76 -12.49
C ILE A 35 -5.09 -11.88 -13.46
N ALA A 36 -5.08 -12.87 -14.36
CA ALA A 36 -6.14 -13.06 -15.35
C ALA A 36 -7.50 -13.46 -14.75
N LYS A 37 -7.55 -13.91 -13.49
CA LYS A 37 -8.78 -14.29 -12.78
C LYS A 37 -9.46 -13.12 -12.06
N VAL A 38 -8.78 -11.97 -11.94
CA VAL A 38 -9.32 -10.76 -11.28
C VAL A 38 -10.35 -10.04 -12.18
N SER A 39 -10.29 -10.27 -13.50
CA SER A 39 -11.10 -9.58 -14.51
C SER A 39 -12.61 -9.90 -14.48
N GLN A 40 -13.08 -10.71 -13.53
CA GLN A 40 -14.50 -11.07 -13.35
C GLN A 40 -15.00 -10.95 -11.90
N LEU A 41 -14.33 -10.18 -11.02
CA LEU A 41 -14.90 -9.90 -9.70
C LEU A 41 -16.06 -8.90 -9.83
N SER A 42 -17.28 -9.40 -9.95
CA SER A 42 -18.46 -8.60 -9.63
C SER A 42 -18.60 -8.55 -8.11
N LEU A 43 -18.37 -7.37 -7.52
CA LEU A 43 -18.61 -7.14 -6.11
C LEU A 43 -20.08 -6.79 -5.89
N SER A 44 -20.66 -7.31 -4.82
CA SER A 44 -21.91 -6.74 -4.27
C SER A 44 -21.67 -5.33 -3.72
N ASP A 45 -22.73 -4.54 -3.60
CA ASP A 45 -22.65 -3.18 -3.03
C ASP A 45 -22.01 -3.18 -1.63
N ILE A 46 -22.38 -4.14 -0.77
CA ILE A 46 -21.81 -4.26 0.57
C ILE A 46 -20.30 -4.59 0.53
N GLN A 47 -19.87 -5.44 -0.41
CA GLN A 47 -18.43 -5.72 -0.58
C GLN A 47 -17.68 -4.49 -1.08
N HIS A 48 -18.29 -3.71 -1.97
CA HIS A 48 -17.71 -2.47 -2.45
C HIS A 48 -17.52 -1.47 -1.30
N GLU A 49 -18.56 -1.21 -0.51
CA GLU A 49 -18.48 -0.35 0.68
C GLU A 49 -17.43 -0.85 1.68
N ASN A 50 -17.37 -2.16 1.92
CA ASN A 50 -16.38 -2.76 2.80
C ASN A 50 -14.96 -2.46 2.29
N LEU A 51 -14.69 -2.63 1.00
CA LEU A 51 -13.37 -2.31 0.43
C LEU A 51 -13.02 -0.84 0.54
N VAL A 52 -13.99 0.06 0.31
CA VAL A 52 -13.78 1.51 0.45
C VAL A 52 -13.37 1.82 1.89
N LEU A 53 -14.13 1.35 2.88
CA LEU A 53 -13.85 1.59 4.28
C LEU A 53 -12.51 0.96 4.73
N LEU A 54 -12.24 -0.28 4.32
CA LEU A 54 -10.98 -0.95 4.62
C LEU A 54 -9.79 -0.19 4.03
N GLY A 55 -9.88 0.23 2.77
CA GLY A 55 -8.82 0.99 2.10
C GLY A 55 -8.56 2.34 2.77
N GLN A 56 -9.61 3.05 3.17
CA GLN A 56 -9.51 4.29 3.93
C GLN A 56 -8.81 4.09 5.28
N VAL A 57 -9.22 3.08 6.06
CA VAL A 57 -8.65 2.79 7.38
C VAL A 57 -7.21 2.31 7.25
N TRP A 58 -6.92 1.38 6.33
CA TRP A 58 -5.57 0.91 6.06
C TRP A 58 -4.63 2.06 5.67
N GLY A 59 -5.04 2.90 4.72
CA GLY A 59 -4.23 4.03 4.26
C GLY A 59 -4.05 5.09 5.33
N PHE A 60 -5.09 5.36 6.12
CA PHE A 60 -5.01 6.26 7.26
C PHE A 60 -3.97 5.78 8.28
N LEU A 61 -4.06 4.51 8.71
CA LEU A 61 -3.15 3.95 9.70
C LEU A 61 -1.70 3.93 9.21
N LYS A 62 -1.48 3.69 7.90
CA LYS A 62 -0.16 3.67 7.24
C LYS A 62 0.69 4.92 7.52
N TYR A 63 0.05 6.08 7.58
CA TYR A 63 0.73 7.37 7.74
C TYR A 63 0.59 8.00 9.13
N HIS A 64 -0.28 7.46 9.98
CA HIS A 64 -0.66 8.11 11.25
C HIS A 64 -0.36 7.28 12.50
N HIS A 65 -0.51 5.95 12.46
CA HIS A 65 -0.28 5.13 13.66
C HIS A 65 1.22 4.91 13.88
N PRO A 66 1.78 5.16 15.09
CA PRO A 66 3.23 5.13 15.32
C PRO A 66 3.89 3.79 14.94
N THR A 67 3.32 2.65 15.35
CA THR A 67 3.84 1.31 15.00
C THR A 67 3.94 1.09 13.49
N ILE A 68 2.98 1.61 12.72
CA ILE A 68 2.92 1.39 11.28
C ILE A 68 3.77 2.43 10.55
N ALA A 69 3.53 3.72 10.83
CA ALA A 69 4.25 4.83 10.24
C ALA A 69 5.76 4.79 10.55
N GLY A 70 6.15 4.19 11.68
CA GLY A 70 7.54 3.90 12.05
C GLY A 70 8.15 2.69 11.34
N GLY A 71 7.35 1.86 10.66
CA GLY A 71 7.81 0.68 9.91
C GLY A 71 8.07 -0.56 10.78
N GLU A 72 7.47 -0.65 11.97
CA GLU A 72 7.66 -1.79 12.88
C GLU A 72 6.89 -3.04 12.43
N LEU A 73 5.90 -2.89 11.55
CA LEU A 73 5.02 -3.93 11.07
C LEU A 73 4.86 -3.85 9.55
N ASP A 74 4.90 -5.01 8.87
CA ASP A 74 4.58 -5.09 7.44
C ASP A 74 3.06 -4.91 7.24
N TRP A 75 2.67 -3.65 7.06
CA TRP A 75 1.28 -3.27 6.98
C TRP A 75 0.57 -3.71 5.70
N ASP A 76 1.33 -3.93 4.64
CA ASP A 76 0.78 -4.41 3.36
C ASP A 76 0.48 -5.91 3.46
N GLN A 77 1.34 -6.68 4.14
CA GLN A 77 1.07 -8.07 4.47
C GLN A 77 -0.17 -8.23 5.37
N GLU A 78 -0.33 -7.40 6.40
CA GLU A 78 -1.50 -7.42 7.28
C GLU A 78 -2.82 -7.16 6.51
N LEU A 79 -2.80 -6.23 5.54
CA LEU A 79 -3.95 -5.99 4.67
C LEU A 79 -4.32 -7.24 3.87
N VAL A 80 -3.33 -7.89 3.25
CA VAL A 80 -3.54 -9.11 2.45
C VAL A 80 -4.13 -10.24 3.31
N HIS A 81 -3.69 -10.37 4.56
CA HIS A 81 -4.24 -11.35 5.50
C HIS A 81 -5.67 -11.04 5.93
N LEU A 82 -5.99 -9.78 6.16
CA LEU A 82 -7.32 -9.35 6.62
C LEU A 82 -8.38 -9.39 5.50
N LEU A 83 -7.98 -9.13 4.26
CA LEU A 83 -8.87 -8.90 3.13
C LEU A 83 -9.91 -10.03 2.90
N PRO A 84 -9.55 -11.34 2.91
CA PRO A 84 -10.51 -12.41 2.61
C PRO A 84 -11.64 -12.49 3.64
N GLN A 85 -11.33 -12.41 4.94
CA GLN A 85 -12.34 -12.46 5.99
C GLN A 85 -13.19 -11.18 6.02
N TYR A 86 -12.60 -10.03 5.70
CA TYR A 86 -13.30 -8.76 5.70
C TYR A 86 -14.32 -8.66 4.57
N LEU A 87 -13.96 -9.16 3.38
CA LEU A 87 -14.85 -9.23 2.21
C LEU A 87 -16.01 -10.23 2.37
N ALA A 88 -15.92 -11.17 3.31
CA ALA A 88 -16.99 -12.12 3.59
C ALA A 88 -18.09 -11.53 4.50
N LEU A 89 -17.87 -10.37 5.10
CA LEU A 89 -18.81 -9.71 6.01
C LEU A 89 -19.97 -9.08 5.25
N LYS A 90 -21.17 -9.22 5.82
CA LYS A 90 -22.41 -8.69 5.25
C LYS A 90 -23.05 -7.60 6.12
N GLU A 91 -22.58 -7.44 7.35
CA GLU A 91 -23.19 -6.57 8.35
C GLU A 91 -22.24 -5.42 8.74
N THR A 92 -22.77 -4.19 8.82
CA THR A 92 -22.02 -2.97 9.16
C THR A 92 -21.40 -3.01 10.57
N ASP A 93 -22.05 -3.66 11.53
CA ASP A 93 -21.51 -3.81 12.87
C ASP A 93 -20.33 -4.78 12.90
N ALA A 94 -20.43 -5.89 12.15
CA ALA A 94 -19.37 -6.89 12.08
C ALA A 94 -18.10 -6.33 11.42
N ARG A 95 -18.25 -5.54 10.34
CA ARG A 95 -17.10 -4.89 9.69
C ARG A 95 -16.44 -3.87 10.61
N SER A 96 -17.23 -3.05 11.31
CA SER A 96 -16.70 -2.07 12.27
C SER A 96 -15.94 -2.74 13.41
N LYS A 97 -16.50 -3.84 13.95
CA LYS A 97 -15.87 -4.61 15.04
C LYS A 97 -14.50 -5.16 14.63
N ILE A 98 -14.38 -5.76 13.45
CA ILE A 98 -13.10 -6.30 12.98
C ILE A 98 -12.04 -5.21 12.81
N LEU A 99 -12.41 -4.03 12.31
CA LEU A 99 -11.45 -2.92 12.22
C LEU A 99 -11.03 -2.39 13.59
N VAL A 100 -11.94 -2.33 14.55
CA VAL A 100 -11.62 -1.97 15.93
C VAL A 100 -10.62 -2.95 16.52
N GLU A 101 -10.87 -4.26 16.38
CA GLU A 101 -9.97 -5.31 16.86
C GLU A 101 -8.61 -5.28 16.14
N TRP A 102 -8.59 -4.95 14.85
CA TRP A 102 -7.35 -4.80 14.08
C TRP A 102 -6.52 -3.62 14.58
N ILE A 103 -7.15 -2.49 14.86
CA ILE A 103 -6.50 -1.32 15.47
C ILE A 103 -5.98 -1.64 16.87
N ASP A 104 -6.75 -2.34 17.70
CA ASP A 104 -6.36 -2.66 19.08
C ASP A 104 -5.08 -3.52 19.15
N LYS A 105 -4.84 -4.38 18.16
CA LYS A 105 -3.61 -5.18 18.06
C LYS A 105 -2.35 -4.35 17.82
N LEU A 106 -2.48 -3.13 17.31
CA LEU A 106 -1.35 -2.23 17.07
C LEU A 106 -0.84 -1.58 18.36
N GLY A 107 -1.61 -1.68 19.45
CA GLY A 107 -1.31 -1.00 20.70
C GLY A 107 -1.73 0.48 20.69
N PRO A 108 -1.47 1.20 21.79
CA PRO A 108 -1.90 2.59 21.92
C PRO A 108 -1.00 3.56 21.15
N ALA A 109 -1.60 4.59 20.55
CA ALA A 109 -0.85 5.79 20.15
C ALA A 109 -0.51 6.61 21.41
N ALA A 110 0.79 6.84 21.66
CA ALA A 110 1.23 7.65 22.78
C ALA A 110 0.69 9.08 22.67
N LEU A 111 0.29 9.68 23.80
CA LEU A 111 -0.25 11.05 23.82
C LEU A 111 0.74 12.04 23.22
N CYS A 112 0.28 12.81 22.25
CA CYS A 112 1.11 13.79 21.56
C CYS A 112 0.93 15.18 22.17
N THR A 113 1.89 15.62 22.98
CA THR A 113 1.83 16.92 23.67
C THR A 113 2.22 18.10 22.77
N ASN A 114 3.11 17.87 21.79
CA ASN A 114 3.67 18.90 20.92
C ASN A 114 3.47 18.58 19.42
N CYS A 115 2.32 17.99 19.08
CA CYS A 115 2.00 17.65 17.69
C CYS A 115 2.02 18.89 16.80
N LYS A 116 2.81 18.85 15.72
CA LYS A 116 2.82 19.91 14.72
C LYS A 116 1.45 19.93 14.07
N LYS A 117 0.87 21.12 13.88
CA LYS A 117 -0.36 21.25 13.08
C LYS A 117 0.02 21.29 11.61
N THR A 118 -0.91 20.89 10.75
CA THR A 118 -0.79 21.16 9.31
C THR A 118 -0.63 22.66 9.12
N ASP A 119 0.30 23.05 8.26
CA ASP A 119 0.53 24.45 7.93
C ASP A 119 -0.74 25.05 7.31
N LYS A 120 -1.04 26.29 7.66
CA LYS A 120 -2.17 27.03 7.07
C LYS A 120 -1.92 27.31 5.59
N ASP A 121 -0.66 27.38 5.19
CA ASP A 121 -0.23 27.66 3.82
C ASP A 121 0.02 26.38 3.01
N ALA A 122 -0.37 25.21 3.53
CA ALA A 122 -0.26 23.94 2.81
C ALA A 122 -1.07 23.99 1.51
N VAL A 123 -0.40 23.71 0.39
CA VAL A 123 -1.03 23.64 -0.95
C VAL A 123 -2.14 22.59 -0.98
N ILE A 124 -1.95 21.49 -0.24
CA ILE A 124 -2.96 20.44 -0.06
C ILE A 124 -3.04 20.14 1.44
N ALA A 125 -4.23 20.36 2.01
CA ALA A 125 -4.56 19.90 3.35
C ALA A 125 -5.17 18.49 3.27
N PRO A 126 -4.85 17.58 4.22
CA PRO A 126 -5.50 16.28 4.27
C PRO A 126 -7.02 16.43 4.47
N ASP A 127 -7.80 15.73 3.65
CA ASP A 127 -9.25 15.65 3.83
C ASP A 127 -9.59 14.55 4.85
N HIS A 128 -10.18 14.98 5.97
CA HIS A 128 -10.63 14.10 7.05
C HIS A 128 -12.15 13.96 7.12
N GLN A 129 -12.90 14.52 6.16
CA GLN A 129 -14.37 14.48 6.18
C GLN A 129 -14.90 13.05 6.21
N TRP A 130 -14.21 12.11 5.58
CA TRP A 130 -14.60 10.70 5.57
C TRP A 130 -14.65 10.07 6.97
N LEU A 131 -13.85 10.55 7.94
CA LEU A 131 -13.89 10.07 9.33
C LEU A 131 -15.23 10.37 10.01
N PHE A 132 -16.00 11.33 9.50
CA PHE A 132 -17.27 11.76 10.09
C PHE A 132 -18.50 11.15 9.41
N GLN A 133 -18.31 10.24 8.45
CA GLN A 133 -19.41 9.57 7.75
C GLN A 133 -20.20 8.63 8.70
N THR A 134 -21.50 8.46 8.43
CA THR A 134 -22.45 7.72 9.28
C THR A 134 -22.28 6.20 9.23
N GLU A 135 -21.66 5.67 8.19
CA GLU A 135 -21.53 4.23 7.91
C GLU A 135 -20.53 3.48 8.81
N MET A 136 -19.95 4.21 9.76
CA MET A 136 -18.92 3.75 10.69
C MET A 136 -19.41 3.86 12.14
N SER A 137 -19.21 2.79 12.91
CA SER A 137 -19.52 2.80 14.34
C SER A 137 -18.83 3.97 15.07
N THR A 138 -19.47 4.48 16.11
CA THR A 138 -18.92 5.55 16.96
C THR A 138 -17.59 5.15 17.61
N THR A 139 -17.44 3.87 17.95
CA THR A 139 -16.20 3.32 18.55
C THR A 139 -15.03 3.38 17.58
N LEU A 140 -15.21 2.90 16.34
CA LEU A 140 -14.16 2.94 15.32
C LEU A 140 -13.76 4.39 15.02
N ARG A 141 -14.76 5.27 14.89
CA ARG A 141 -14.55 6.70 14.66
C ARG A 141 -13.72 7.36 15.76
N SER A 142 -14.04 7.09 17.02
CA SER A 142 -13.29 7.60 18.16
C SER A 142 -11.83 7.17 18.10
N LYS A 143 -11.57 5.87 17.83
CA LYS A 143 -10.20 5.35 17.72
C LYS A 143 -9.40 6.03 16.61
N LEU A 144 -9.99 6.20 15.42
CA LEU A 144 -9.32 6.91 14.32
C LEU A 144 -9.05 8.37 14.67
N HIS A 145 -9.98 9.04 15.35
CA HIS A 145 -9.78 10.40 15.82
C HIS A 145 -8.65 10.52 16.86
N ASP A 146 -8.60 9.59 17.82
CA ASP A 146 -7.56 9.54 18.83
C ASP A 146 -6.19 9.31 18.19
N ILE A 147 -6.11 8.42 17.20
CA ILE A 147 -4.88 8.19 16.42
C ILE A 147 -4.47 9.45 15.66
N TYR A 148 -5.41 10.15 15.01
CA TYR A 148 -5.08 11.38 14.28
C TYR A 148 -4.54 12.49 15.20
N SER A 149 -5.18 12.65 16.35
CA SER A 149 -4.79 13.64 17.37
C SER A 149 -3.42 13.34 17.97
N ASN A 150 -3.06 12.06 18.04
CA ASN A 150 -1.81 11.55 18.58
C ASN A 150 -0.87 10.97 17.51
N ARG A 151 -1.02 11.42 16.25
CA ARG A 151 -0.38 10.79 15.10
C ARG A 151 1.14 10.88 15.15
N HIS A 152 1.79 9.91 14.54
CA HIS A 152 3.25 9.84 14.42
C HIS A 152 3.86 11.15 13.91
N GLN A 153 4.81 11.69 14.66
CA GLN A 153 5.52 12.95 14.33
C GLN A 153 6.99 12.71 13.94
N GLY A 154 7.45 11.46 14.01
CA GLY A 154 8.84 11.09 13.73
C GLY A 154 9.11 10.84 12.25
N SER A 155 10.22 10.15 11.98
CA SER A 155 10.54 9.66 10.64
C SER A 155 9.44 8.75 10.10
N GLN A 156 9.00 9.04 8.88
CA GLN A 156 7.98 8.26 8.18
C GLN A 156 8.63 7.16 7.35
N HIS A 157 8.19 5.91 7.54
CA HIS A 157 8.68 4.77 6.76
C HIS A 157 8.21 4.84 5.29
N TYR A 158 6.99 5.34 5.06
CA TYR A 158 6.34 5.35 3.74
C TYR A 158 6.43 6.69 3.01
N VAL A 159 7.04 7.71 3.61
CA VAL A 159 7.20 9.04 3.00
C VAL A 159 8.66 9.43 3.09
N VAL A 160 9.30 9.60 1.93
CA VAL A 160 10.65 10.14 1.83
C VAL A 160 10.54 11.62 1.51
N MET A 161 11.08 12.45 2.39
CA MET A 161 11.25 13.87 2.12
C MET A 161 12.55 14.03 1.34
N SER A 162 12.51 14.69 0.18
CA SER A 162 13.71 15.15 -0.51
C SER A 162 14.16 16.47 0.11
N ASP A 163 15.41 16.54 0.55
CA ASP A 163 16.07 17.76 1.02
C ASP A 163 16.30 18.77 -0.11
#